data_AF-A0A8X6IHT3-F1
#
_entry.id   AF-A0A8X6IHT3-F1
#
_cell.length_a   1.000
_cell.length_b   1.000
_cell.length_c   1.000
_cell.angle_alpha   90.00
_cell.angle_beta   90.00
_cell.angle_gamma   90.00
#
_symmetry.space_group_name_H-M   'P 1'
#
loop_
_entity.id
_entity.type
_entity.pdbx_description
1 polymer ?
#
loop_
_entity_poly.entity_id
_entity_poly.type
_entity_poly.pdbx_seq_one_letter_code
_entity_poly.pdbx_strand_id
1 'polypeptide(L)'
;KSFDISYVRLRFYSSRPESFAIFKRTTLNSEWTPYQYYSSTCNETYGVPDGSYVNRENETQPLCTSEFSDLSPLTGGTVVFSTLEGRPGAYDFENNPKLQEWVIATALRITLDKMNTFGDEIFEDPLVLKSYFFAISDFSVGARCRCYGHASDCIFAPDEATGILRLVCRCEHHTMGDDCDQCLPLYNQRPWAPATTSEANECLRKSVLCLFSNESE
;
A
#
# COMPACT_ATOMS: atom_id res chain seq x y z
N LYS A 1 -12.47 2.82 1.84
CA LYS A 1 -11.86 2.79 0.50
C LYS A 1 -10.48 2.16 0.55
N SER A 2 -10.22 1.19 -0.33
CA SER A 2 -8.89 0.63 -0.54
C SER A 2 -8.19 1.28 -1.73
N PHE A 3 -6.86 1.34 -1.67
CA PHE A 3 -5.99 1.89 -2.70
C PHE A 3 -4.90 0.90 -3.09
N ASP A 4 -4.51 0.93 -4.36
CA ASP A 4 -3.26 0.32 -4.82
C ASP A 4 -2.15 1.36 -4.68
N ILE A 5 -1.28 1.18 -3.71
CA ILE A 5 -0.17 2.08 -3.42
C ILE A 5 0.98 1.79 -4.39
N SER A 6 1.42 2.81 -5.12
CA SER A 6 2.60 2.76 -5.98
C SER A 6 3.85 3.17 -5.22
N TYR A 7 3.78 4.27 -4.46
CA TYR A 7 4.90 4.73 -3.64
C TYR A 7 4.44 5.54 -2.42
N VAL A 8 5.32 5.60 -1.42
CA VAL A 8 5.24 6.52 -0.28
C VAL A 8 6.50 7.38 -0.27
N ARG A 9 6.34 8.70 -0.25
CA ARG A 9 7.44 9.66 -0.20
C ARG A 9 7.34 10.53 1.04
N LEU A 10 8.46 10.62 1.77
CA LEU A 10 8.63 11.51 2.91
C LEU A 10 9.77 12.48 2.60
N ARG A 11 9.52 13.78 2.80
CA ARG A 11 10.56 14.81 2.75
C ARG A 11 10.73 15.43 4.12
N PHE A 12 11.90 15.29 4.70
CA PHE A 12 12.21 15.78 6.03
C PHE A 12 12.68 17.23 6.00
N TYR A 13 12.17 18.02 6.93
CA TYR A 13 12.69 19.34 7.26
C TYR A 13 13.91 19.23 8.20
N SER A 14 13.87 18.26 9.12
CA SER A 14 15.03 17.84 9.92
C SER A 14 15.94 16.89 9.11
N SER A 15 16.99 16.36 9.75
CA SER A 15 17.65 15.15 9.24
C SER A 15 16.65 13.99 9.22
N ARG A 16 16.96 12.99 8.39
CA ARG A 16 16.21 11.73 8.38
C ARG A 16 16.43 10.99 9.70
N PRO A 17 15.44 10.23 10.20
CA PRO A 17 15.64 9.33 11.33
C PRO A 17 16.75 8.32 11.02
N GLU A 18 17.45 7.88 12.06
CA GLU A 18 18.37 6.75 11.94
C GLU A 18 17.58 5.46 11.77
N SER A 19 16.47 5.30 12.49
CA SER A 19 15.57 4.17 12.32
C SER A 19 14.11 4.63 12.24
N PHE A 20 13.39 4.16 11.22
CA PHE A 20 11.97 4.41 11.05
C PHE A 20 11.32 3.32 10.18
N ALA A 21 10.00 3.20 10.28
CA ALA A 21 9.26 2.15 9.59
C ALA A 21 7.95 2.67 8.98
N ILE A 22 7.55 2.03 7.89
CA ILE A 22 6.27 2.22 7.22
C ILE A 22 5.44 0.97 7.44
N PHE A 23 4.23 1.13 7.94
CA PHE A 23 3.23 0.08 8.12
C PHE A 23 1.99 0.38 7.29
N LYS A 24 1.22 -0.66 6.98
CA LYS A 24 -0.07 -0.55 6.30
C LYS A 24 -1.15 -1.37 6.99
N ARG A 25 -2.40 -1.07 6.65
CA ARG A 25 -3.56 -1.93 6.87
C ARG A 25 -4.24 -2.22 5.54
N THR A 26 -4.72 -3.45 5.35
CA THR A 26 -5.44 -3.84 4.14
C THR A 26 -6.94 -3.63 4.28
N THR A 27 -7.47 -3.58 5.51
CA THR A 27 -8.85 -3.20 5.82
C THR A 27 -8.89 -2.26 7.02
N LEU A 28 -10.01 -1.57 7.26
CA LEU A 28 -10.12 -0.60 8.36
C LEU A 28 -9.76 -1.20 9.74
N ASN A 29 -10.11 -2.47 9.94
CA ASN A 29 -9.95 -3.19 11.20
C ASN A 29 -8.83 -4.24 11.17
N SER A 30 -8.05 -4.33 10.09
CA SER A 30 -6.92 -5.27 10.06
C SER A 30 -5.80 -4.81 11.00
N GLU A 31 -4.97 -5.75 11.42
CA GLU A 31 -3.73 -5.42 12.12
C GLU A 31 -2.80 -4.58 11.23
N TRP A 32 -1.91 -3.83 11.89
CA TRP A 32 -0.83 -3.13 11.19
C TRP A 32 0.22 -4.12 10.75
N THR A 33 0.45 -4.23 9.44
CA THR A 33 1.51 -5.07 8.87
C THR A 33 2.68 -4.20 8.42
N PRO A 34 3.93 -4.66 8.58
CA PRO A 34 5.08 -3.89 8.12
C PRO A 34 5.11 -3.82 6.60
N TYR A 35 5.45 -2.64 6.09
CA TYR A 35 5.57 -2.37 4.66
C TYR A 35 7.04 -2.22 4.25
N GLN A 36 7.80 -1.43 5.01
CA GLN A 36 9.22 -1.17 4.78
C GLN A 36 9.90 -0.70 6.07
N TYR A 37 11.14 -1.11 6.27
CA TYR A 37 12.00 -0.65 7.35
C TYR A 37 13.20 0.13 6.81
N TYR A 38 13.68 1.08 7.59
CA TYR A 38 14.91 1.81 7.33
C TYR A 38 15.69 1.91 8.64
N SER A 39 16.92 1.42 8.66
CA SER A 39 17.80 1.49 9.83
C SER A 39 19.25 1.27 9.40
N SER A 40 20.21 1.93 10.05
CA SER A 40 21.63 1.57 9.88
C SER A 40 21.97 0.24 10.55
N THR A 41 21.15 -0.19 11.52
CA THR A 41 21.29 -1.44 12.28
C THR A 41 20.05 -2.33 12.14
N CYS A 42 19.60 -2.55 10.89
CA CYS A 42 18.40 -3.34 10.54
C CYS A 42 18.18 -4.62 11.37
N ASN A 43 19.21 -5.44 11.51
CA ASN A 43 19.10 -6.72 12.22
C ASN A 43 18.92 -6.53 13.73
N GLU A 44 19.53 -5.52 14.32
CA GLU A 44 19.43 -5.22 15.76
C GLU A 44 18.12 -4.51 16.10
N THR A 45 17.70 -3.56 15.25
CA THR A 45 16.54 -2.70 15.48
C THR A 45 15.22 -3.41 15.15
N TYR A 46 15.16 -4.11 14.01
CA TYR A 46 13.92 -4.70 13.50
C TYR A 46 13.99 -6.23 13.34
N GLY A 47 15.13 -6.86 13.56
CA GLY A 47 15.29 -8.31 13.36
C GLY A 47 15.21 -8.74 11.89
N VAL A 48 15.42 -7.81 10.97
CA VAL A 48 15.37 -8.04 9.51
C VAL A 48 16.76 -7.78 8.93
N PRO A 49 17.30 -8.65 8.06
CA PRO A 49 18.59 -8.38 7.43
C PRO A 49 18.52 -7.15 6.52
N ASP A 50 19.63 -6.42 6.42
CA ASP A 50 19.76 -5.34 5.43
C ASP A 50 19.74 -5.95 4.01
N GLY A 51 18.84 -5.46 3.17
CA GLY A 51 18.68 -5.92 1.79
C GLY A 51 17.63 -5.13 1.02
N SER A 52 17.89 -4.94 -0.27
CA SER A 52 17.03 -4.21 -1.20
C SER A 52 16.22 -5.11 -2.15
N TYR A 53 16.33 -6.43 -2.03
CA TYR A 53 15.65 -7.39 -2.90
C TYR A 53 15.06 -8.56 -2.12
N VAL A 54 13.95 -9.09 -2.62
CA VAL A 54 13.30 -10.30 -2.08
C VAL A 54 13.50 -11.50 -3.01
N ASN A 55 13.45 -12.70 -2.44
CA ASN A 55 13.40 -13.91 -3.24
C ASN A 55 11.99 -14.11 -3.85
N ARG A 56 11.90 -14.91 -4.92
CA ARG A 56 10.63 -15.18 -5.61
C ARG A 56 9.62 -15.95 -4.75
N GLU A 57 10.08 -16.62 -3.70
CA GLU A 57 9.22 -17.40 -2.80
C GLU A 57 8.48 -16.50 -1.80
N ASN A 58 9.13 -15.42 -1.33
CA ASN A 58 8.60 -14.53 -0.29
C ASN A 58 8.53 -13.07 -0.77
N GLU A 59 7.87 -12.86 -1.91
CA GLU A 59 7.76 -11.55 -2.53
C GLU A 59 6.90 -10.52 -1.77
N THR A 60 6.29 -10.89 -0.64
CA THR A 60 5.49 -9.99 0.20
C THR A 60 6.18 -9.69 1.54
N GLN A 61 7.45 -10.06 1.70
CA GLN A 61 8.18 -9.73 2.92
C GLN A 61 8.56 -8.24 2.94
N PRO A 62 8.48 -7.58 4.11
CA PRO A 62 9.05 -6.26 4.30
C PRO A 62 10.57 -6.35 4.27
N LEU A 63 11.21 -5.38 3.62
CA LEU A 63 12.66 -5.25 3.57
C LEU A 63 13.13 -4.23 4.61
N CYS A 64 14.44 -4.25 4.88
CA CYS A 64 15.11 -3.21 5.65
C CYS A 64 16.33 -2.73 4.87
N THR A 65 16.57 -1.42 4.84
CA THR A 65 17.77 -0.87 4.21
C THR A 65 18.34 0.33 4.98
N SER A 66 19.67 0.42 4.98
CA SER A 66 20.43 1.53 5.57
C SER A 66 20.51 2.77 4.67
N GLU A 67 20.15 2.68 3.38
CA GLU A 67 20.34 3.73 2.36
C GLU A 67 19.81 5.13 2.77
N PHE A 68 18.72 5.17 3.53
CA PHE A 68 18.07 6.42 3.95
C PHE A 68 18.27 6.76 5.43
N SER A 69 19.17 6.05 6.09
CA SER A 69 19.37 6.13 7.55
C SER A 69 20.56 7.03 7.93
N ASP A 70 21.32 7.52 6.95
CA ASP A 70 22.41 8.47 7.20
C ASP A 70 21.90 9.86 7.58
N LEU A 71 22.66 10.54 8.45
CA LEU A 71 22.37 11.88 8.97
C LEU A 71 22.30 12.96 7.88
N SER A 72 23.06 12.82 6.80
CA SER A 72 23.05 13.75 5.66
C SER A 72 21.87 13.46 4.72
N PRO A 73 21.20 14.46 4.13
CA PRO A 73 21.34 15.88 4.44
C PRO A 73 20.60 16.26 5.73
N LEU A 74 21.06 17.30 6.41
CA LEU A 74 20.44 17.81 7.64
C LEU A 74 19.05 18.44 7.43
N THR A 75 18.70 18.75 6.19
CA THR A 75 17.38 19.23 5.79
C THR A 75 17.10 18.86 4.35
N GLY A 76 15.83 18.68 4.00
CA GLY A 76 15.41 18.31 2.66
C GLY A 76 15.67 16.86 2.28
N GLY A 77 16.11 16.03 3.24
CA GLY A 77 16.31 14.60 3.03
C GLY A 77 15.01 13.95 2.55
N THR A 78 15.07 13.24 1.44
CA THR A 78 13.89 12.60 0.84
C THR A 78 14.06 11.09 0.89
N VAL A 79 12.98 10.40 1.25
CA VAL A 79 12.87 8.95 1.25
C VAL A 79 11.73 8.59 0.32
N VAL A 80 11.97 7.67 -0.60
CA VAL A 80 10.95 7.12 -1.49
C VAL A 80 10.90 5.61 -1.25
N PHE A 81 9.74 5.12 -0.84
CA PHE A 81 9.42 3.72 -0.80
C PHE A 81 8.58 3.37 -2.03
N SER A 82 9.10 2.55 -2.94
CA SER A 82 8.36 1.99 -4.06
C SER A 82 7.89 0.59 -3.73
N THR A 83 6.59 0.31 -3.87
CA THR A 83 5.99 -0.93 -3.33
C THR A 83 6.44 -2.18 -4.07
N LEU A 84 6.74 -2.06 -5.37
CA LEU A 84 7.16 -3.16 -6.25
C LEU A 84 8.68 -3.21 -6.49
N GLU A 85 9.43 -2.25 -5.96
CA GLU A 85 10.89 -2.24 -6.11
C GLU A 85 11.53 -3.41 -5.37
N GLY A 86 12.53 -4.03 -6.01
CA GLY A 86 13.21 -5.21 -5.47
C GLY A 86 12.40 -6.51 -5.50
N ARG A 87 11.19 -6.51 -6.10
CA ARG A 87 10.28 -7.68 -6.17
C ARG A 87 10.26 -8.27 -7.57
N PRO A 88 10.75 -9.52 -7.78
CA PRO A 88 10.84 -10.12 -9.11
C PRO A 88 9.51 -10.14 -9.86
N GLY A 89 8.41 -10.52 -9.24
CA GLY A 89 7.08 -10.62 -9.87
C GLY A 89 6.47 -9.29 -10.31
N ALA A 90 7.14 -8.15 -10.10
CA ALA A 90 6.66 -6.85 -10.55
C ALA A 90 6.46 -6.78 -12.08
N TYR A 91 7.28 -7.48 -12.87
CA TYR A 91 7.12 -7.53 -14.34
C TYR A 91 5.89 -8.33 -14.79
N ASP A 92 5.36 -9.20 -13.92
CA ASP A 92 4.19 -10.04 -14.17
C ASP A 92 3.10 -9.78 -13.12
N PHE A 93 2.93 -8.51 -12.76
CA PHE A 93 2.05 -8.08 -11.68
C PHE A 93 0.58 -8.48 -11.93
N GLU A 94 0.12 -8.47 -13.18
CA GLU A 94 -1.25 -8.86 -13.56
C GLU A 94 -1.57 -10.32 -13.23
N ASN A 95 -0.57 -11.21 -13.22
CA ASN A 95 -0.74 -12.63 -12.90
C ASN A 95 -0.23 -13.00 -11.50
N ASN A 96 0.23 -12.02 -10.71
CA ASN A 96 0.78 -12.25 -9.37
C ASN A 96 -0.19 -11.75 -8.27
N PRO A 97 -1.15 -12.59 -7.82
CA PRO A 97 -2.13 -12.17 -6.83
C PRO A 97 -1.51 -11.75 -5.49
N LYS A 98 -0.36 -12.33 -5.12
CA LYS A 98 0.37 -11.96 -3.90
C LYS A 98 0.85 -10.51 -3.96
N LEU A 99 1.39 -10.07 -5.10
CA LEU A 99 1.80 -8.68 -5.27
C LEU A 99 0.60 -7.74 -5.45
N GLN A 100 -0.47 -8.19 -6.10
CA GLN A 100 -1.71 -7.42 -6.18
C GLN A 100 -2.32 -7.14 -4.81
N GLU A 101 -2.17 -8.05 -3.84
CA GLU A 101 -2.54 -7.85 -2.44
C GLU A 101 -1.49 -7.02 -1.67
N TRP A 102 -0.20 -7.20 -1.99
CA TRP A 102 0.90 -6.43 -1.41
C TRP A 102 0.79 -4.92 -1.63
N VAL A 103 0.24 -4.46 -2.75
CA VAL A 103 0.06 -3.03 -2.99
C VAL A 103 -1.18 -2.45 -2.31
N ILE A 104 -2.08 -3.29 -1.78
CA ILE A 104 -3.32 -2.82 -1.16
C ILE A 104 -3.03 -2.15 0.18
N ALA A 105 -3.54 -0.94 0.36
CA ALA A 105 -3.65 -0.31 1.67
C ALA A 105 -4.94 0.52 1.80
N THR A 106 -5.49 0.55 3.00
CA THR A 106 -6.56 1.47 3.44
C THR A 106 -6.05 2.53 4.40
N ALA A 107 -4.97 2.24 5.11
CA ALA A 107 -4.28 3.17 5.98
C ALA A 107 -2.77 2.91 5.94
N LEU A 108 -2.00 3.98 6.13
CA LEU A 108 -0.54 3.94 6.29
C LEU A 108 -0.17 4.55 7.64
N ARG A 109 0.88 4.03 8.26
CA ARG A 109 1.45 4.56 9.49
C ARG A 109 2.95 4.61 9.37
N ILE A 110 3.53 5.77 9.68
CA ILE A 110 4.96 5.97 9.72
C ILE A 110 5.35 6.09 11.20
N THR A 111 6.31 5.28 11.64
CA THR A 111 6.89 5.39 12.99
C THR A 111 8.31 5.90 12.86
N LEU A 112 8.66 6.90 13.67
CA LEU A 112 10.00 7.49 13.70
C LEU A 112 10.64 7.04 15.01
N ASP A 113 11.47 6.01 14.94
CA ASP A 113 11.81 5.20 16.11
C ASP A 113 13.12 5.67 16.76
N LYS A 114 14.10 6.10 15.95
CA LYS A 114 15.40 6.59 16.44
C LYS A 114 15.91 7.76 15.61
N MET A 115 16.42 8.79 16.28
CA MET A 115 17.03 9.96 15.64
C MET A 115 18.48 9.66 15.25
N ASN A 116 18.94 10.33 14.19
CA ASN A 116 20.37 10.48 13.95
C ASN A 116 20.94 11.57 14.87
N THR A 117 22.13 11.34 15.41
CA THR A 117 22.85 12.28 16.27
C THR A 117 24.31 12.43 15.83
N PHE A 118 24.96 13.53 16.23
CA PHE A 118 26.40 13.74 16.04
C PHE A 118 27.25 13.15 17.18
N GLY A 119 26.63 12.61 18.24
CA GLY A 119 27.30 12.12 19.44
C GLY A 119 27.58 13.21 20.49
N ASP A 120 27.11 14.44 20.28
CA ASP A 120 27.21 15.56 21.21
C ASP A 120 26.10 15.56 22.27
N GLU A 121 25.07 14.73 22.10
CA GLU A 121 24.00 14.49 23.07
C GLU A 121 24.49 13.82 24.36
N ILE A 122 25.68 13.18 24.32
CA ILE A 122 26.29 12.46 25.46
C ILE A 122 26.49 13.38 26.67
N PHE A 123 26.70 14.68 26.44
CA PHE A 123 26.89 15.65 27.50
C PHE A 123 25.59 16.16 28.14
N GLU A 124 24.43 15.67 27.65
CA GLU A 124 23.08 16.03 28.13
C GLU A 124 22.83 17.54 28.21
N ASP A 125 23.50 18.34 27.37
CA ASP A 125 23.28 19.77 27.32
C ASP A 125 21.85 20.06 26.82
N PRO A 126 21.01 20.78 27.60
CA PRO A 126 19.63 21.04 27.23
C PRO A 126 19.45 21.79 25.90
N LEU A 127 20.45 22.55 25.45
CA LEU A 127 20.43 23.24 24.16
C LEU A 127 20.70 22.27 23.01
N VAL A 128 21.63 21.32 23.20
CA VAL A 128 21.93 20.26 22.22
C VAL A 128 20.72 19.34 22.06
N LEU A 129 20.12 18.89 23.16
CA LEU A 129 18.95 18.01 23.11
C LEU A 129 17.74 18.66 22.39
N LYS A 130 17.57 19.99 22.50
CA LYS A 130 16.52 20.74 21.78
C LYS A 130 16.76 20.83 20.28
N SER A 131 17.98 20.57 19.80
CA SER A 131 18.31 20.58 18.38
C SER A 131 17.91 19.29 17.67
N TYR A 132 17.70 18.20 18.42
CA TYR A 132 17.28 16.90 17.90
C TYR A 132 15.77 16.76 17.93
N PHE A 133 15.15 16.77 16.75
CA PHE A 133 13.72 16.58 16.58
C PHE A 133 13.42 15.97 15.22
N PHE A 134 12.27 15.33 15.10
CA PHE A 134 11.72 14.92 13.82
C PHE A 134 10.87 16.02 13.23
N ALA A 135 11.08 16.35 11.95
CA ALA A 135 10.20 17.24 11.22
C ALA A 135 10.04 16.77 9.77
N ILE A 136 8.79 16.57 9.34
CA ILE A 136 8.43 16.20 7.97
C ILE A 136 7.79 17.42 7.30
N SER A 137 8.32 17.80 6.14
CA SER A 137 7.85 18.92 5.32
C SER A 137 6.80 18.51 4.27
N ASP A 138 6.90 17.28 3.74
CA ASP A 138 5.95 16.73 2.77
C ASP A 138 5.77 15.23 3.02
N PHE A 139 4.52 14.78 2.99
CA PHE A 139 4.15 13.37 2.99
C PHE A 139 3.21 13.13 1.83
N SER A 140 3.72 12.47 0.79
CA SER A 140 3.02 12.20 -0.44
C SER A 140 2.88 10.68 -0.65
N VAL A 141 1.69 10.25 -1.06
CA VAL A 141 1.42 8.84 -1.39
C VAL A 141 0.93 8.78 -2.82
N GLY A 142 1.70 8.13 -3.70
CA GLY A 142 1.27 7.82 -5.05
C GLY A 142 0.39 6.57 -5.01
N ALA A 143 -0.89 6.72 -5.35
CA ALA A 143 -1.83 5.62 -5.33
C ALA A 143 -2.96 5.82 -6.33
N ARG A 144 -3.60 4.71 -6.71
CA ARG A 144 -4.89 4.71 -7.41
C ARG A 144 -5.98 4.10 -6.54
N CYS A 145 -7.20 4.55 -6.71
CA CYS A 145 -8.35 3.87 -6.14
C CYS A 145 -8.39 2.42 -6.63
N ARG A 146 -8.49 1.45 -5.70
CA ARG A 146 -8.68 0.06 -6.08
C ARG A 146 -10.14 -0.17 -6.46
N CYS A 147 -10.42 -0.33 -7.75
CA CYS A 147 -11.76 -0.63 -8.28
C CYS A 147 -11.80 -1.93 -9.10
N TYR A 148 -10.73 -2.74 -9.01
CA TYR A 148 -10.53 -3.98 -9.77
C TYR A 148 -10.76 -3.85 -11.29
N GLY A 149 -10.54 -2.65 -11.84
CA GLY A 149 -10.77 -2.34 -13.26
C GLY A 149 -12.25 -2.22 -13.68
N HIS A 150 -13.19 -2.19 -12.72
CA HIS A 150 -14.62 -1.97 -12.97
C HIS A 150 -15.09 -0.54 -12.66
N ALA A 151 -14.18 0.42 -12.53
CA ALA A 151 -14.53 1.84 -12.47
C ALA A 151 -13.40 2.69 -13.04
N SER A 152 -13.77 3.78 -13.69
CA SER A 152 -12.86 4.80 -14.21
C SER A 152 -12.50 5.86 -13.16
N ASP A 153 -13.42 6.13 -12.23
CA ASP A 153 -13.28 7.20 -11.23
C ASP A 153 -13.78 6.78 -9.83
N CYS A 154 -13.29 7.50 -8.82
CA CYS A 154 -13.78 7.47 -7.45
C CYS A 154 -14.60 8.71 -7.12
N ILE A 155 -15.68 8.55 -6.35
CA ILE A 155 -16.55 9.64 -5.92
C ILE A 155 -16.79 9.60 -4.41
N PHE A 156 -17.09 10.77 -3.84
CA PHE A 156 -17.63 10.84 -2.49
C PHE A 156 -19.12 10.50 -2.53
N ALA A 157 -19.51 9.44 -1.82
CA ALA A 157 -20.89 9.02 -1.64
C ALA A 157 -21.23 8.95 -0.15
N PRO A 158 -22.47 9.25 0.26
CA PRO A 158 -22.88 9.13 1.65
C PRO A 158 -22.89 7.65 2.08
N ASP A 159 -22.36 7.39 3.27
CA ASP A 159 -22.53 6.11 3.95
C ASP A 159 -23.98 5.86 4.34
N GLU A 160 -24.49 4.67 4.05
CA GLU A 160 -25.91 4.36 4.27
C GLU A 160 -26.27 4.32 5.76
N ALA A 161 -25.33 3.95 6.62
CA ALA A 161 -25.56 3.85 8.06
C ALA A 161 -25.35 5.17 8.79
N THR A 162 -24.33 5.93 8.42
CA THR A 162 -23.88 7.13 9.15
C THR A 162 -24.17 8.45 8.44
N GLY A 163 -24.46 8.42 7.13
CA GLY A 163 -24.63 9.61 6.30
C GLY A 163 -23.32 10.37 6.01
N ILE A 164 -22.18 9.90 6.54
CA ILE A 164 -20.87 10.54 6.33
C ILE A 164 -20.38 10.26 4.92
N LEU A 165 -19.89 11.28 4.22
CA LEU A 165 -19.31 11.12 2.90
C LEU A 165 -18.03 10.28 2.97
N ARG A 166 -18.00 9.21 2.17
CA ARG A 166 -16.88 8.29 2.02
C ARG A 166 -16.52 8.15 0.55
N LEU A 167 -15.23 7.97 0.28
CA LEU A 167 -14.76 7.73 -1.08
C LEU A 167 -15.10 6.29 -1.48
N VAL A 168 -15.76 6.11 -2.62
CA VAL A 168 -16.13 4.80 -3.20
C VAL A 168 -15.87 4.81 -4.70
N CYS A 169 -15.73 3.63 -5.30
CA CYS A 169 -15.66 3.51 -6.75
C CYS A 169 -17.03 3.82 -7.39
N ARG A 170 -17.04 4.50 -8.55
CA ARG A 170 -18.24 4.58 -9.40
C ARG A 170 -18.32 3.30 -10.22
N CYS A 171 -18.87 2.25 -9.64
CA CYS A 171 -18.86 0.93 -10.25
C CYS A 171 -19.63 0.85 -11.57
N GLU A 172 -19.00 0.18 -12.54
CA GLU A 172 -19.49 -0.17 -13.87
C GLU A 172 -19.55 -1.71 -13.98
N HIS A 173 -19.67 -2.26 -15.19
CA HIS A 173 -19.60 -3.71 -15.43
C HIS A 173 -20.58 -4.57 -14.58
N HIS A 174 -21.71 -3.97 -14.17
CA HIS A 174 -22.69 -4.53 -13.24
C HIS A 174 -22.12 -4.99 -11.89
N THR A 175 -21.08 -4.31 -11.43
CA THR A 175 -20.47 -4.52 -10.11
C THR A 175 -20.99 -3.54 -9.07
N MET A 176 -20.76 -3.85 -7.80
CA MET A 176 -21.11 -3.05 -6.63
C MET A 176 -20.11 -3.28 -5.50
N GLY A 177 -20.30 -2.57 -4.38
CA GLY A 177 -19.37 -2.52 -3.25
C GLY A 177 -18.45 -1.30 -3.36
N ASP A 178 -17.81 -0.93 -2.24
CA ASP A 178 -16.97 0.26 -2.16
C ASP A 178 -15.77 0.22 -3.14
N ASP A 179 -15.32 -1.00 -3.47
CA ASP A 179 -14.19 -1.28 -4.34
C ASP A 179 -14.62 -2.01 -5.65
N CYS A 180 -15.92 -2.17 -5.94
CA CYS A 180 -16.45 -2.95 -7.08
C CYS A 180 -16.07 -4.45 -7.04
N ASP A 181 -16.04 -5.00 -5.84
CA ASP A 181 -15.60 -6.36 -5.51
C ASP A 181 -16.74 -7.40 -5.49
N GLN A 182 -17.95 -6.98 -5.88
CA GLN A 182 -19.14 -7.82 -5.86
C GLN A 182 -20.00 -7.58 -7.12
N CYS A 183 -20.74 -8.59 -7.57
CA CYS A 183 -21.73 -8.40 -8.62
C CYS A 183 -23.03 -7.82 -8.06
N LEU A 184 -23.71 -6.99 -8.85
CA LEU A 184 -25.06 -6.53 -8.53
C LEU A 184 -26.03 -7.72 -8.37
N PRO A 185 -27.09 -7.58 -7.55
CA PRO A 185 -28.15 -8.58 -7.50
C PRO A 185 -28.67 -8.88 -8.91
N LEU A 186 -28.93 -10.16 -9.19
CA LEU A 186 -29.32 -10.69 -10.51
C LEU A 186 -28.24 -10.73 -11.59
N TYR A 187 -27.02 -10.23 -11.34
CA TYR A 187 -25.87 -10.34 -12.27
C TYR A 187 -24.86 -11.41 -11.85
N ASN A 188 -25.37 -12.56 -11.39
CA ASN A 188 -24.58 -13.66 -10.82
C ASN A 188 -24.58 -14.93 -11.69
N GLN A 189 -24.61 -14.79 -13.03
CA GLN A 189 -24.54 -15.97 -13.93
C GLN A 189 -23.16 -16.64 -13.90
N ARG A 190 -22.11 -15.88 -13.60
CA ARG A 190 -20.74 -16.37 -13.34
C ARG A 190 -20.20 -15.73 -12.06
N PRO A 191 -19.18 -16.34 -11.42
CA PRO A 191 -18.47 -15.71 -10.31
C PRO A 191 -17.88 -14.36 -10.71
N TRP A 192 -17.80 -13.44 -9.74
CA TRP A 192 -17.08 -12.18 -9.90
C TRP A 192 -15.58 -12.45 -10.11
N ALA A 193 -14.94 -11.65 -10.97
CA ALA A 193 -13.50 -11.65 -11.18
C ALA A 193 -13.04 -10.23 -11.53
N PRO A 194 -11.81 -9.82 -11.15
CA PRO A 194 -11.28 -8.52 -11.52
C PRO A 194 -11.10 -8.41 -13.04
N ALA A 195 -11.23 -7.21 -13.60
CA ALA A 195 -10.89 -6.97 -14.99
C ALA A 195 -9.39 -7.14 -15.23
N THR A 196 -9.04 -7.70 -16.39
CA THR A 196 -7.67 -7.80 -16.90
C THR A 196 -7.49 -6.90 -18.12
N THR A 197 -6.29 -6.88 -18.68
CA THR A 197 -6.00 -6.18 -19.93
C THR A 197 -6.76 -6.76 -21.13
N SER A 198 -7.11 -8.04 -21.10
CA SER A 198 -7.81 -8.73 -22.19
C SER A 198 -9.30 -8.90 -21.97
N GLU A 199 -9.76 -9.01 -20.72
CA GLU A 199 -11.14 -9.32 -20.38
C GLU A 199 -11.68 -8.38 -19.31
N ALA A 200 -12.81 -7.72 -19.59
CA ALA A 200 -13.45 -6.81 -18.64
C ALA A 200 -14.06 -7.52 -17.42
N ASN A 201 -14.30 -8.82 -17.52
CA ASN A 201 -14.87 -9.66 -16.46
C ASN A 201 -16.15 -9.09 -15.84
N GLU A 202 -17.02 -8.55 -16.68
CA GLU A 202 -18.29 -7.98 -16.26
C GLU A 202 -19.24 -9.04 -15.70
N CYS A 203 -20.04 -8.62 -14.71
CA CYS A 203 -21.05 -9.47 -14.11
C CYS A 203 -22.22 -9.67 -15.10
N LEU A 204 -22.61 -10.92 -15.30
CA LEU A 204 -23.58 -11.33 -16.31
C LEU A 204 -24.95 -11.62 -15.68
N ARG A 205 -26.00 -11.12 -16.33
CA ARG A 205 -27.38 -11.27 -15.87
C ARG A 205 -27.78 -12.74 -15.81
N LYS A 206 -28.32 -13.18 -14.69
CA LYS A 206 -28.84 -14.53 -14.49
C LYS A 206 -29.97 -14.80 -15.50
N SER A 207 -29.73 -15.70 -16.45
CA SER A 207 -30.77 -16.19 -17.34
C SER A 207 -31.79 -17.01 -16.54
N VAL A 208 -33.09 -16.83 -16.82
CA VAL A 208 -34.16 -17.68 -16.29
C VAL A 208 -34.25 -19.00 -17.07
N LEU A 209 -33.60 -19.09 -18.25
CA LEU A 209 -33.45 -20.31 -19.04
C LEU A 209 -31.98 -20.73 -19.09
N CYS A 210 -31.63 -21.83 -18.42
CA CYS A 210 -30.47 -22.62 -18.81
C CYS A 210 -30.92 -23.56 -19.93
N LEU A 211 -30.64 -23.21 -21.19
CA LEU A 211 -30.71 -24.20 -22.26
C LEU A 211 -29.51 -25.13 -22.08
N PHE A 212 -29.80 -26.39 -21.76
CA PHE A 212 -28.83 -27.46 -21.76
C PHE A 212 -28.38 -27.67 -23.21
N SER A 213 -27.17 -27.23 -23.58
CA SER A 213 -26.57 -27.63 -24.84
C SER A 213 -25.96 -29.02 -24.65
N ASN A 214 -26.73 -30.05 -25.00
CA ASN A 214 -26.14 -31.35 -25.32
C ASN A 214 -25.40 -31.18 -26.65
N GLU A 215 -24.09 -30.89 -26.60
CA GLU A 215 -23.23 -31.20 -27.73
C GLU A 215 -22.96 -32.70 -27.69
N SER A 216 -23.77 -33.43 -28.44
CA SER A 216 -23.51 -34.79 -28.87
C SER A 216 -23.29 -34.77 -30.38
N GLU A 217 -22.02 -34.83 -30.80
CA GLU A 217 -21.51 -35.64 -31.92
C GLU A 217 -19.97 -35.60 -31.94
#